data_AF-A0A352IYJ3-F1
#
_entry.id   AF-A0A352IYJ3-F1
#
_cell.length_a   1.000
_cell.length_b   1.000
_cell.length_c   1.000
_cell.angle_alpha   90.00
_cell.angle_beta   90.00
_cell.angle_gamma   90.00
#
_symmetry.space_group_name_H-M   'P 1'
#
loop_
_entity.id
_entity.type
_entity.pdbx_description
1 polymer ?
#
loop_
_entity_poly.entity_id
_entity_poly.type
_entity_poly.pdbx_seq_one_letter_code
_entity_poly.pdbx_strand_id
1 'polypeptide(L)'
;EFVREMVFAVSGGDGLTTILFMMFILLILGMFLDWVGVALLTMPIFVPIVTELGYSPIWFGVVFCMNMQVSFLSPPFGPAAFYLKTVTPKDITLGEIFRSLLPFIALQIVALALLIAFPQLALWWQ
;
A
#
# COMPACT_ATOMS: atom_id res chain seq x y z
N GLU A 1 -16.46 7.65 12.32
CA GLU A 1 -16.83 9.09 12.29
C GLU A 1 -15.69 9.98 11.79
N PHE A 2 -14.74 10.48 12.61
CA PHE A 2 -13.75 11.49 12.17
C PHE A 2 -12.94 11.14 10.91
N VAL A 3 -12.36 9.94 10.85
CA VAL A 3 -11.60 9.48 9.66
C VAL A 3 -12.51 9.34 8.43
N ARG A 4 -13.76 8.90 8.62
CA ARG A 4 -14.76 8.81 7.54
C ARG A 4 -15.09 10.20 7.00
N GLU A 5 -15.40 11.15 7.87
CA GLU A 5 -15.71 12.53 7.47
C GLU A 5 -14.52 13.20 6.77
N MET A 6 -13.28 12.99 7.23
CA MET A 6 -12.10 13.53 6.54
C MET A 6 -11.89 12.90 5.16
N VAL A 7 -12.09 11.60 5.02
CA VAL A 7 -11.97 10.88 3.74
C VAL A 7 -13.01 11.41 2.74
N PHE A 8 -14.28 11.53 3.15
CA PHE A 8 -15.36 12.01 2.30
C PHE A 8 -15.28 13.52 2.01
N ALA A 9 -14.80 14.32 2.96
CA ALA A 9 -14.59 15.77 2.77
C ALA A 9 -13.46 16.08 1.78
N VAL A 10 -12.41 15.25 1.74
CA VAL A 10 -11.30 15.37 0.78
C VAL A 10 -11.67 14.77 -0.58
N SER A 11 -12.42 13.67 -0.61
CA SER A 11 -12.72 12.95 -1.85
C SER A 11 -13.91 13.51 -2.65
N GLY A 12 -14.73 14.39 -2.07
CA GLY A 12 -15.92 14.92 -2.73
C GLY A 12 -16.99 13.86 -3.05
N GLY A 13 -16.85 12.64 -2.51
CA GLY A 13 -17.72 11.50 -2.80
C GLY A 13 -17.33 10.65 -4.01
N ASP A 14 -16.22 10.95 -4.70
CA ASP A 14 -15.70 10.10 -5.76
C ASP A 14 -15.00 8.85 -5.18
N GLY A 15 -15.39 7.68 -5.68
CA GLY A 15 -14.93 6.38 -5.17
C GLY A 15 -13.44 6.16 -5.39
N LEU A 16 -12.91 6.57 -6.53
CA LEU A 16 -11.49 6.43 -6.87
C LEU A 16 -10.62 7.32 -5.95
N THR A 17 -11.04 8.57 -5.77
CA THR A 17 -10.33 9.54 -4.92
C THR A 17 -10.29 9.08 -3.46
N THR A 18 -11.39 8.48 -2.98
CA THR A 18 -11.46 7.87 -1.64
C THR A 18 -10.43 6.75 -1.49
N ILE A 19 -10.32 5.86 -2.47
CA ILE A 19 -9.37 4.74 -2.43
C ILE A 19 -7.93 5.25 -2.48
N LEU A 20 -7.62 6.22 -3.34
CA LEU A 20 -6.27 6.81 -3.40
C LEU A 20 -5.86 7.45 -2.07
N PHE A 21 -6.80 8.12 -1.39
CA PHE A 21 -6.55 8.68 -0.07
C PHE A 21 -6.31 7.59 0.99
N MET A 22 -7.09 6.50 0.97
CA MET A 22 -6.85 5.34 1.84
C MET A 22 -5.48 4.71 1.59
N MET A 23 -5.07 4.57 0.32
CA MET A 23 -3.74 4.06 -0.05
C MET A 23 -2.61 4.98 0.43
N PHE A 24 -2.82 6.29 0.43
CA PHE A 24 -1.87 7.24 0.99
C PHE A 24 -1.73 7.07 2.51
N ILE A 25 -2.85 6.94 3.23
CA ILE A 25 -2.85 6.64 4.67
C ILE A 25 -2.09 5.32 4.93
N LEU A 26 -2.38 4.28 4.18
CA LEU A 26 -1.71 2.97 4.29
C LEU A 26 -0.20 3.08 4.09
N LEU A 27 0.25 3.84 3.10
CA LEU A 27 1.67 4.07 2.84
C LEU A 27 2.36 4.75 4.03
N ILE A 28 1.73 5.77 4.63
CA ILE A 28 2.28 6.46 5.79
C ILE A 28 2.30 5.55 7.02
N LEU A 29 1.22 4.81 7.30
CA LEU A 29 1.17 3.87 8.42
C LEU A 29 2.19 2.73 8.25
N GLY A 30 2.35 2.21 7.04
CA GLY A 30 3.29 1.13 6.72
C GLY A 30 4.75 1.54 6.83
N MET A 31 5.07 2.84 6.89
CA MET A 31 6.43 3.30 7.21
C MET A 31 6.79 3.09 8.68
N PHE A 32 5.81 3.02 9.58
CA PHE A 32 6.06 2.92 11.03
C PHE A 32 5.66 1.58 11.63
N LEU A 33 4.65 0.92 11.07
CA LEU A 33 4.09 -0.33 11.57
C LEU A 33 4.31 -1.46 10.57
N ASP A 34 4.45 -2.69 11.08
CA ASP A 34 4.46 -3.88 10.25
C ASP A 34 3.09 -4.11 9.58
N TRP A 35 3.08 -4.81 8.43
CA TRP A 35 1.89 -5.04 7.62
C TRP A 35 0.75 -5.69 8.41
N VAL A 36 1.06 -6.57 9.38
CA VAL A 36 0.06 -7.18 10.27
C VAL A 36 -0.59 -6.11 11.15
N GLY A 37 0.21 -5.21 11.72
CA GLY A 37 -0.29 -4.11 12.55
C GLY A 37 -1.17 -3.14 11.77
N VAL A 38 -0.76 -2.79 10.55
CA VAL A 38 -1.57 -1.95 9.66
C VAL A 38 -2.88 -2.64 9.29
N ALA A 39 -2.85 -3.93 8.94
CA ALA A 39 -4.05 -4.69 8.58
C ALA A 39 -5.04 -4.75 9.75
N LEU A 40 -4.59 -5.07 10.95
CA LEU A 40 -5.45 -5.16 12.14
C LEU A 40 -6.10 -3.81 12.50
N LEU A 41 -5.39 -2.70 12.29
CA LEU A 41 -5.91 -1.36 12.56
C LEU A 41 -6.89 -0.89 11.48
N THR A 42 -6.54 -1.11 10.21
CA THR A 42 -7.22 -0.46 9.08
C THR A 42 -8.31 -1.32 8.46
N MET A 43 -8.16 -2.64 8.36
CA MET A 43 -9.13 -3.52 7.68
C MET A 43 -10.55 -3.45 8.25
N PRO A 44 -10.77 -3.45 9.59
CA PRO A 44 -12.11 -3.34 10.15
C PRO A 44 -12.82 -2.04 9.77
N ILE A 45 -12.07 -0.98 9.47
CA ILE A 45 -12.58 0.35 9.13
C ILE A 45 -12.73 0.49 7.62
N PHE A 46 -11.75 0.00 6.85
CA PHE A 46 -11.64 0.24 5.42
C PHE A 46 -12.51 -0.70 4.59
N VAL A 47 -12.63 -1.97 5.00
CA VAL A 47 -13.46 -2.95 4.27
C VAL A 47 -14.93 -2.51 4.19
N PRO A 48 -15.59 -2.08 5.29
CA PRO A 48 -16.97 -1.56 5.21
C PRO A 48 -17.12 -0.38 4.25
N ILE A 49 -16.19 0.58 4.28
CA ILE A 49 -16.21 1.77 3.41
C ILE A 49 -16.12 1.36 1.94
N VAL A 50 -15.21 0.44 1.62
CA VAL A 50 -15.01 -0.08 0.25
C VAL A 50 -16.29 -0.78 -0.24
N THR A 51 -16.92 -1.59 0.60
CA THR A 51 -18.17 -2.27 0.24
C THR A 51 -19.35 -1.31 0.09
N GLU A 52 -19.43 -0.26 0.89
CA GLU A 52 -20.45 0.81 0.75
C GLU A 52 -20.29 1.59 -0.56
N LEU A 53 -19.04 1.79 -1.00
CA LEU A 53 -18.72 2.45 -2.26
C LEU A 53 -18.94 1.53 -3.49
N GLY A 54 -19.36 0.28 -3.29
CA GLY A 54 -19.63 -0.70 -4.35
C GLY A 54 -18.39 -1.40 -4.91
N TYR A 55 -17.24 -1.29 -4.24
CA TYR A 55 -16.01 -1.98 -4.64
C TYR A 55 -15.91 -3.37 -4.00
N SER A 56 -15.24 -4.29 -4.70
CA SER A 56 -14.99 -5.63 -4.16
C SER A 56 -13.96 -5.59 -3.02
N PRO A 57 -14.26 -6.19 -1.86
CA PRO A 57 -13.30 -6.29 -0.76
C PRO A 57 -12.08 -7.15 -1.14
N ILE A 58 -12.22 -8.08 -2.08
CA ILE A 58 -11.11 -8.89 -2.60
C ILE A 58 -10.15 -8.00 -3.38
N TRP A 59 -10.68 -7.19 -4.31
CA TRP A 59 -9.86 -6.24 -5.07
C TRP A 59 -9.11 -5.30 -4.14
N PHE A 60 -9.80 -4.73 -3.14
CA PHE A 60 -9.16 -3.86 -2.16
C PHE A 60 -8.09 -4.58 -1.33
N GLY A 61 -8.32 -5.84 -0.96
CA GLY A 61 -7.32 -6.66 -0.29
C GLY A 61 -6.04 -6.84 -1.12
N VAL A 62 -6.16 -7.07 -2.42
CA VAL A 62 -4.99 -7.16 -3.33
C VAL A 62 -4.27 -5.81 -3.43
N VAL A 63 -5.02 -4.71 -3.60
CA VAL A 63 -4.48 -3.35 -3.64
C VAL A 63 -3.74 -3.02 -2.33
N PHE A 64 -4.31 -3.40 -1.18
CA PHE A 64 -3.67 -3.27 0.13
C PHE A 64 -2.36 -4.05 0.19
N CYS A 65 -2.36 -5.33 -0.18
CA CYS A 65 -1.17 -6.18 -0.16
C CYS A 65 -0.04 -5.62 -1.04
N MET A 66 -0.38 -5.09 -2.21
CA MET A 66 0.60 -4.46 -3.10
C MET A 66 1.13 -3.15 -2.52
N ASN A 67 0.26 -2.33 -1.92
CA ASN A 67 0.65 -1.09 -1.28
C ASN A 67 1.57 -1.34 -0.06
N MET A 68 1.29 -2.36 0.74
CA MET A 68 2.17 -2.78 1.85
C MET A 68 3.55 -3.23 1.37
N GLN A 69 3.63 -3.96 0.26
CA GLN A 69 4.92 -4.34 -0.33
C GLN A 69 5.75 -3.12 -0.75
N VAL A 70 5.12 -2.10 -1.37
CA VAL A 70 5.80 -0.84 -1.71
C VAL A 70 6.32 -0.16 -0.45
N SER A 71 5.51 -0.09 0.60
CA SER A 71 5.90 0.53 1.89
C SER A 71 7.10 -0.19 2.52
N PHE A 72 7.14 -1.52 2.46
CA PHE A 72 8.23 -2.31 3.04
C PHE A 72 9.59 -2.11 2.37
N LEU A 73 9.58 -1.61 1.13
CA LEU A 73 10.77 -1.38 0.31
C LEU A 73 11.16 0.11 0.21
N SER A 74 10.22 1.02 0.44
CA SER A 74 10.42 2.46 0.23
C SER A 74 11.26 3.10 1.36
N PRO A 75 12.23 3.97 1.06
CA PRO A 75 12.87 4.81 2.07
C PRO A 75 11.81 5.76 2.68
N PRO A 76 11.78 6.05 4.00
CA PRO A 76 12.85 6.09 5.01
C PRO A 76 12.91 4.92 5.99
N PHE A 77 11.89 4.07 6.02
CA PHE A 77 11.79 2.86 6.84
C PHE A 77 11.41 1.70 5.93
N GLY A 78 12.40 1.13 5.25
CA GLY A 78 12.25 -0.12 4.50
C GLY A 78 12.85 -1.26 5.31
N PRO A 79 12.07 -1.98 6.15
CA PRO A 79 12.62 -3.03 7.00
C PRO A 79 13.43 -4.03 6.19
N ALA A 80 12.98 -4.37 4.98
CA ALA A 80 13.70 -5.26 4.07
C ALA A 80 15.13 -4.77 3.74
N ALA A 81 15.33 -3.48 3.50
CA ALA A 81 16.65 -2.92 3.21
C ALA A 81 17.56 -2.96 4.45
N PHE A 82 17.01 -2.69 5.63
CA PHE A 82 17.74 -2.79 6.91
C PHE A 82 18.09 -4.24 7.24
N TYR A 83 17.17 -5.18 7.04
CA TYR A 83 17.41 -6.62 7.21
C TYR A 83 18.53 -7.09 6.29
N LEU A 84 18.47 -6.71 5.00
CA LEU A 84 19.52 -7.07 4.05
C LEU A 84 20.88 -6.53 4.51
N LYS A 85 20.95 -5.28 4.97
CA LYS A 85 22.19 -4.68 5.44
C LYS A 85 22.86 -5.43 6.60
N THR A 86 22.11 -6.22 7.39
CA THR A 86 22.69 -7.04 8.47
C THR A 86 23.49 -8.25 7.97
N VAL A 87 23.20 -8.73 6.76
CA VAL A 87 23.87 -9.89 6.16
C VAL A 87 24.82 -9.52 5.01
N THR A 88 24.71 -8.31 4.47
CA THR A 88 25.57 -7.81 3.38
C THR A 88 26.95 -7.40 3.90
N PRO A 89 28.05 -7.62 3.14
CA PRO A 89 29.38 -7.16 3.53
C PRO A 89 29.48 -5.63 3.73
N LYS A 90 30.49 -5.21 4.48
CA LYS A 90 30.59 -3.84 5.04
C LYS A 90 30.78 -2.74 3.99
N ASP A 91 31.30 -3.11 2.82
CA ASP A 91 31.52 -2.29 1.64
C ASP A 91 30.22 -1.81 0.97
N ILE A 92 29.13 -2.58 1.07
CA ILE A 92 27.84 -2.19 0.47
C ILE A 92 27.08 -1.27 1.41
N THR A 93 26.82 -0.04 0.98
CA THR A 93 26.08 0.96 1.75
C THR A 93 24.57 0.73 1.70
N LEU A 94 23.84 1.24 2.70
CA LEU A 94 22.37 1.19 2.69
C LEU A 94 21.78 1.96 1.48
N GLY A 95 22.45 3.02 1.04
CA GLY A 95 22.06 3.78 -0.14
C GLY A 95 22.12 2.97 -1.44
N GLU A 96 23.11 2.09 -1.59
CA GLU A 96 23.21 1.18 -2.74
C GLU A 96 22.12 0.12 -2.74
N ILE A 97 21.74 -0.38 -1.56
CA ILE A 97 20.61 -1.30 -1.40
C ILE A 97 19.32 -0.61 -1.85
N PHE A 98 19.02 0.58 -1.32
CA PHE A 98 17.82 1.32 -1.73
C PHE A 98 17.81 1.67 -3.22
N ARG A 99 18.96 2.06 -3.79
CA ARG A 99 19.07 2.34 -5.22
C ARG A 99 18.81 1.11 -6.08
N SER A 100 19.16 -0.07 -5.59
CA SER A 100 18.88 -1.37 -6.24
C SER A 100 17.40 -1.78 -6.09
N LEU A 101 16.71 -1.31 -5.05
CA LEU A 101 15.28 -1.54 -4.84
C LEU A 101 14.38 -0.60 -5.67
N LEU A 102 14.85 0.60 -6.01
CA LEU A 102 14.11 1.56 -6.84
C LEU A 102 13.49 0.98 -8.13
N PRO A 103 14.22 0.23 -8.98
CA PRO A 103 13.61 -0.36 -10.18
C PRO A 103 12.50 -1.36 -9.84
N PHE A 104 12.62 -2.09 -8.73
CA PHE A 104 11.58 -3.01 -8.27
C PHE A 104 10.35 -2.25 -7.76
N ILE A 105 10.55 -1.18 -6.99
CA ILE A 105 9.46 -0.30 -6.53
C ILE A 105 8.72 0.31 -7.73
N ALA A 106 9.44 0.74 -8.77
CA ALA A 106 8.84 1.26 -9.99
C ALA A 106 7.93 0.22 -10.67
N LEU A 107 8.38 -1.03 -10.79
CA LEU A 107 7.55 -2.13 -11.32
C LEU A 107 6.31 -2.38 -10.44
N GLN A 108 6.47 -2.32 -9.13
CA GLN A 108 5.36 -2.47 -8.17
C GLN A 108 4.31 -1.37 -8.34
N ILE A 109 4.74 -0.12 -8.54
CA ILE A 109 3.84 1.03 -8.81
C ILE A 109 3.13 0.86 -10.16
N VAL A 110 3.84 0.39 -11.19
CA VAL A 110 3.20 0.10 -12.49
C VAL A 110 2.14 -0.99 -12.36
N ALA A 111 2.47 -2.09 -11.66
CA ALA A 111 1.52 -3.16 -11.42
C ALA A 111 0.30 -2.68 -10.61
N LEU A 112 0.52 -1.81 -9.63
CA LEU A 112 -0.55 -1.19 -8.83
C LEU A 112 -1.45 -0.30 -9.68
N ALA A 113 -0.87 0.53 -10.55
CA ALA A 113 -1.62 1.37 -11.49
C ALA A 113 -2.44 0.52 -12.46
N LEU A 114 -1.89 -0.58 -12.97
CA LEU A 114 -2.62 -1.53 -13.80
C LEU A 114 -3.78 -2.19 -13.04
N LEU A 115 -3.58 -2.54 -11.77
CA LEU A 115 -4.63 -3.13 -10.95
C LEU A 115 -5.79 -2.17 -10.66
N ILE A 116 -5.47 -0.89 -10.50
CA ILE A 116 -6.48 0.17 -10.31
C ILE A 116 -7.23 0.43 -11.63
N ALA A 117 -6.52 0.46 -12.75
CA ALA A 117 -7.14 0.64 -14.07
C ALA A 117 -7.96 -0.59 -14.53
N PHE A 118 -7.54 -1.79 -14.15
CA PHE A 118 -8.16 -3.06 -14.52
C PHE A 118 -8.43 -3.93 -13.29
N PRO A 119 -9.51 -3.63 -12.51
CA PRO A 119 -9.87 -4.40 -11.32
C PRO A 119 -10.07 -5.90 -11.58
N GLN A 120 -10.41 -6.27 -12.82
CA GLN A 120 -10.61 -7.65 -13.25
C GLN A 120 -9.35 -8.51 -13.07
N LEU A 121 -8.15 -7.91 -13.07
CA LEU A 121 -6.90 -8.65 -12.82
C LEU A 121 -6.86 -9.26 -11.42
N ALA A 122 -7.42 -8.58 -10.42
CA ALA A 122 -7.57 -9.13 -9.06
C ALA A 122 -8.78 -10.06 -8.94
N LEU A 123 -9.81 -9.82 -9.74
CA LEU A 123 -11.10 -10.52 -9.64
C LEU A 123 -11.24 -11.67 -10.65
N TRP A 124 -10.14 -12.12 -11.27
CA TRP A 124 -10.16 -13.06 -12.40
C TRP A 124 -10.80 -14.43 -12.14
N TRP A 125 -11.02 -14.80 -10.87
CA TRP A 125 -11.74 -16.02 -10.47
C TRP A 125 -13.21 -15.78 -10.07
N GLN A 126 -13.71 -14.55 -10.14
CA GLN A 126 -15.13 -14.19 -9.95
C GLN A 126 -15.84 -13.99 -11.29
#